data_AF-A0A357FR26-F1
#
_entry.id   AF-A0A357FR26-F1
#
_cell.length_a   1.000
_cell.length_b   1.000
_cell.length_c   1.000
_cell.angle_alpha   90.00
_cell.angle_beta   90.00
_cell.angle_gamma   90.00
#
_symmetry.space_group_name_H-M   'P 1'
#
loop_
_entity.id
_entity.type
_entity.pdbx_description
1 polymer ?
#
loop_
_entity_poly.entity_id
_entity_poly.type
_entity_poly.pdbx_seq_one_letter_code
_entity_poly.pdbx_strand_id
1 'polypeptide(L)'
;MTTISKVLLSPKEIRELIRRGEFKRPTSGAAAGYVQANLAILPKEYAFDFLLFCQRNPKPCPLVEVLEPGQVEASVTAPSSDIRTDVPLYRVYESGNLTAEISDLNELWESDFVSFLLGCSFSFESALINNGIRLPHFENGTNVSMYITNIPTVPAGPFSGPMVVSMRSIPQE
;
A
#
# COMPACT_ATOMS: atom_id res chain seq x y z
N MET A 1 -8.79 34.79 -0.71
CA MET A 1 -8.85 33.86 0.43
C MET A 1 -10.16 33.10 0.35
N THR A 2 -10.14 31.93 -0.24
CA THR A 2 -11.25 30.98 -0.15
C THR A 2 -10.61 29.63 0.07
N THR A 3 -10.31 29.35 1.34
CA THR A 3 -9.80 28.06 1.79
C THR A 3 -10.90 27.05 1.52
N ILE A 4 -10.74 26.25 0.47
CA ILE A 4 -11.52 25.04 0.29
C ILE A 4 -11.22 24.19 1.52
N SER A 5 -12.19 24.15 2.44
CA SER A 5 -12.27 23.18 3.53
C SER A 5 -12.33 21.80 2.89
N LYS A 6 -11.18 21.24 2.53
CA LYS A 6 -11.04 19.85 2.10
C LYS A 6 -11.39 19.02 3.33
N VAL A 7 -12.61 18.51 3.39
CA VAL A 7 -13.06 17.63 4.48
C VAL A 7 -12.06 16.48 4.54
N LEU A 8 -11.21 16.49 5.57
CA LEU A 8 -10.27 15.43 5.85
C LEU A 8 -11.06 14.32 6.51
N LEU A 9 -11.41 13.30 5.74
CA LEU A 9 -12.02 12.10 6.26
C LEU A 9 -10.99 11.36 7.12
N SER A 10 -11.43 10.83 8.24
CA SER A 10 -10.64 9.92 9.06
C SER A 10 -10.33 8.64 8.26
N PRO A 11 -9.24 7.92 8.58
CA PRO A 11 -8.94 6.64 7.95
C PRO A 11 -10.10 5.64 8.01
N LYS A 12 -10.84 5.64 9.13
CA LYS A 12 -12.01 4.77 9.30
C LYS A 12 -13.12 5.12 8.31
N GLU A 13 -13.48 6.39 8.19
CA GLU A 13 -14.51 6.83 7.23
C GLU A 13 -14.12 6.51 5.79
N ILE A 14 -12.83 6.65 5.44
CA ILE A 14 -12.35 6.28 4.10
C ILE A 14 -12.50 4.79 3.85
N ARG A 15 -12.10 3.93 4.80
CA ARG A 15 -12.28 2.48 4.69
C ARG A 15 -13.76 2.11 4.57
N GLU A 16 -14.64 2.76 5.33
CA GLU A 16 -16.09 2.56 5.22
C GLU A 16 -16.64 2.96 3.83
N LEU A 17 -16.19 4.08 3.26
CA LEU A 17 -16.57 4.46 1.89
C LEU A 17 -16.05 3.47 0.85
N ILE A 18 -14.83 2.96 1.02
CA ILE A 18 -14.25 1.94 0.15
C ILE A 18 -15.08 0.65 0.23
N ARG A 19 -15.39 0.19 1.44
CA ARG A 19 -16.20 -1.00 1.71
C ARG A 19 -17.60 -0.91 1.10
N ARG A 20 -18.20 0.28 1.04
CA ARG A 20 -19.49 0.51 0.37
C ARG A 20 -19.37 0.70 -1.15
N GLY A 21 -18.16 0.66 -1.70
CA GLY A 21 -17.91 0.90 -3.13
C GLY A 21 -18.09 2.37 -3.56
N GLU A 22 -18.12 3.31 -2.62
CA GLU A 22 -18.31 4.74 -2.89
C GLU A 22 -16.97 5.47 -3.16
N PHE A 23 -15.84 4.84 -2.83
CA PHE A 23 -14.50 5.36 -3.07
C PHE A 23 -13.74 4.51 -4.09
N LYS A 24 -13.74 4.94 -5.36
CA LYS A 24 -13.11 4.22 -6.49
C LYS A 24 -12.02 5.06 -7.17
N ARG A 25 -11.08 5.57 -6.38
CA ARG A 25 -9.97 6.42 -6.86
C ARG A 25 -8.70 6.12 -6.07
N PRO A 26 -7.52 6.61 -6.51
CA PRO A 26 -6.31 6.52 -5.71
C PRO A 26 -6.50 7.11 -4.30
N THR A 27 -5.87 6.46 -3.30
CA THR A 27 -5.93 6.86 -1.89
C THR A 27 -4.97 8.00 -1.53
N SER A 28 -4.07 8.38 -2.46
CA SER A 28 -3.11 9.47 -2.28
C SER A 28 -3.79 10.74 -1.77
N GLY A 29 -3.37 11.23 -0.60
CA GLY A 29 -3.93 12.43 0.03
C GLY A 29 -5.35 12.31 0.55
N ALA A 30 -5.94 11.11 0.62
CA ALA A 30 -7.29 10.90 1.16
C ALA A 30 -7.34 11.09 2.68
N ALA A 31 -6.37 10.51 3.41
CA ALA A 31 -6.24 10.60 4.86
C ALA A 31 -4.93 11.33 5.22
N ALA A 32 -4.87 12.65 5.04
CA ALA A 32 -3.62 13.39 5.33
C ALA A 32 -3.23 13.25 6.81
N GLY A 33 -1.94 13.04 7.08
CA GLY A 33 -1.41 12.84 8.43
C GLY A 33 -1.43 11.38 8.93
N TYR A 34 -1.98 10.45 8.16
CA TYR A 34 -1.98 9.02 8.49
C TYR A 34 -1.12 8.22 7.53
N VAL A 35 -0.53 7.14 8.05
CA VAL A 35 0.22 6.18 7.23
C VAL A 35 -0.75 5.41 6.35
N GLN A 36 -0.43 5.28 5.06
CA GLN A 36 -1.04 4.30 4.16
C GLN A 36 -0.01 3.21 3.88
N ALA A 37 -0.49 1.98 3.75
CA ALA A 37 0.35 0.82 3.49
C ALA A 37 0.06 0.23 2.11
N ASN A 38 1.08 -0.37 1.50
CA ASN A 38 0.89 -1.33 0.43
C ASN A 38 0.50 -2.68 1.05
N LEU A 39 -0.17 -3.53 0.27
CA LEU A 39 -0.68 -4.82 0.73
C LEU A 39 -0.16 -5.93 -0.19
N ALA A 40 0.40 -6.97 0.40
CA ALA A 40 0.66 -8.25 -0.25
C ALA A 40 -0.05 -9.36 0.51
N ILE A 41 -0.73 -10.25 -0.20
CA ILE A 41 -1.46 -11.37 0.39
C ILE A 41 -1.01 -12.62 -0.35
N LEU A 42 -0.58 -13.64 0.41
CA LEU A 42 0.03 -14.85 -0.13
C LEU A 42 -0.45 -16.07 0.65
N PRO A 43 -0.54 -17.26 0.01
CA PRO A 43 -0.72 -18.52 0.72
C PRO A 43 0.34 -18.73 1.81
N LYS A 44 -0.04 -19.44 2.88
CA LYS A 44 0.82 -19.64 4.06
C LYS A 44 2.17 -20.26 3.71
N GLU A 45 2.20 -21.15 2.71
CA GLU A 45 3.42 -21.83 2.27
C GLU A 45 4.53 -20.86 1.83
N TYR A 46 4.17 -19.69 1.29
CA TYR A 46 5.12 -18.67 0.85
C TYR A 46 5.39 -17.58 1.90
N ALA A 47 4.60 -17.54 2.98
CA ALA A 47 4.63 -16.45 3.94
C ALA A 47 6.00 -16.33 4.66
N PHE A 48 6.63 -17.46 5.00
CA PHE A 48 7.95 -17.43 5.65
C PHE A 48 9.03 -16.84 4.74
N ASP A 49 9.07 -17.28 3.48
CA ASP A 49 10.04 -16.78 2.51
C ASP A 49 9.83 -15.31 2.21
N PHE A 50 8.58 -14.85 2.13
CA PHE A 50 8.26 -13.44 1.94
C PHE A 50 8.61 -12.59 3.16
N LEU A 51 8.39 -13.09 4.37
CA LEU A 51 8.82 -12.44 5.61
C LEU A 51 10.35 -12.29 5.65
N LEU A 52 11.08 -13.36 5.31
CA LEU A 52 12.54 -13.33 5.20
C LEU A 52 13.01 -12.37 4.09
N PHE A 53 12.29 -12.32 2.97
CA PHE A 53 12.54 -11.37 1.88
C PHE A 53 12.40 -9.93 2.38
N CYS A 54 11.33 -9.61 3.11
CA CYS A 54 11.14 -8.28 3.70
C CYS A 54 12.24 -7.95 4.73
N GLN A 55 12.61 -8.91 5.58
CA GLN A 55 13.66 -8.75 6.58
C GLN A 55 15.04 -8.48 5.96
N ARG A 56 15.36 -9.14 4.83
CA ARG A 56 16.61 -8.91 4.09
C ARG A 56 16.60 -7.62 3.29
N ASN A 57 15.41 -7.12 2.95
CA ASN A 57 15.21 -5.92 2.12
C ASN A 57 14.33 -4.86 2.84
N PRO A 58 14.71 -4.39 4.04
CA PRO A 58 13.83 -3.55 4.85
C PRO A 58 13.58 -2.15 4.28
N LYS A 59 14.45 -1.67 3.38
CA LYS A 59 14.27 -0.38 2.70
C LYS A 59 13.17 -0.43 1.63
N PRO A 60 13.19 -1.36 0.65
CA PRO A 60 12.10 -1.48 -0.33
C PRO A 60 10.87 -2.21 0.21
N CYS A 61 11.00 -3.02 1.28
CA CYS A 61 9.90 -3.80 1.87
C CYS A 61 9.78 -3.52 3.39
N PRO A 62 9.49 -2.27 3.81
CA PRO A 62 9.40 -1.92 5.22
C PRO A 62 8.13 -2.52 5.82
N LEU A 63 8.26 -3.59 6.59
CA LEU A 63 7.13 -4.30 7.18
C LEU A 63 6.49 -3.49 8.32
N VAL A 64 5.16 -3.33 8.28
CA VAL A 64 4.37 -2.58 9.27
C VAL A 64 3.58 -3.54 10.16
N GLU A 65 2.85 -4.49 9.57
CA GLU A 65 2.08 -5.51 10.29
C GLU A 65 1.97 -6.77 9.42
N VAL A 66 1.92 -7.93 10.07
CA VAL A 66 1.61 -9.22 9.43
C VAL A 66 0.35 -9.75 10.08
N LEU A 67 -0.65 -10.07 9.27
CA LEU A 67 -1.86 -10.76 9.72
C LEU A 67 -1.61 -12.26 9.58
N GLU A 68 -1.86 -12.99 10.67
CA GLU A 68 -1.76 -14.45 10.69
C GLU A 68 -2.69 -15.12 9.66
N PRO A 69 -2.46 -16.41 9.29
CA PRO A 69 -3.27 -17.12 8.31
C PRO A 69 -4.78 -16.96 8.55
N GLY A 70 -5.49 -16.49 7.53
CA GLY A 70 -6.94 -16.30 7.51
C GLY A 70 -7.45 -15.09 8.29
N GLN A 71 -6.58 -14.36 9.00
CA GLN A 71 -6.96 -13.12 9.67
C GLN A 71 -7.17 -11.99 8.65
N VAL A 72 -8.19 -11.18 8.91
CA VAL A 72 -8.63 -10.10 7.99
C VAL A 72 -8.52 -8.71 8.60
N GLU A 73 -8.34 -8.63 9.92
CA GLU A 73 -8.25 -7.37 10.64
C GLU A 73 -6.78 -7.03 10.95
N ALA A 74 -6.34 -5.86 10.50
CA ALA A 74 -5.08 -5.26 10.93
C ALA A 74 -5.23 -4.66 12.33
N SER A 75 -5.38 -5.53 13.33
CA SER A 75 -5.77 -5.16 14.70
C SER A 75 -4.81 -4.19 15.38
N VAL A 76 -3.53 -4.16 15.01
CA VAL A 76 -2.54 -3.27 15.62
C VAL A 76 -2.58 -1.88 14.98
N THR A 77 -2.65 -1.82 13.64
CA THR A 77 -2.48 -0.55 12.91
C THR A 77 -3.79 0.07 12.44
N ALA A 78 -4.85 -0.71 12.28
CA ALA A 78 -6.17 -0.26 11.86
C ALA A 78 -7.30 -1.11 12.49
N PRO A 79 -7.53 -1.01 13.81
CA PRO A 79 -8.66 -1.70 14.46
C PRO A 79 -9.99 -1.50 13.71
N SER A 80 -10.77 -2.57 13.66
CA SER A 80 -12.05 -2.71 12.93
C SER A 80 -11.93 -2.63 11.40
N SER A 81 -10.72 -2.75 10.85
CA SER A 81 -10.52 -2.91 9.40
C SER A 81 -10.88 -4.32 8.92
N ASP A 82 -11.20 -4.43 7.65
CA ASP A 82 -11.26 -5.70 6.93
C ASP A 82 -10.50 -5.57 5.61
N ILE A 83 -9.30 -6.16 5.55
CA ILE A 83 -8.39 -6.12 4.39
C ILE A 83 -8.99 -6.69 3.11
N ARG A 84 -10.13 -7.40 3.18
CA ARG A 84 -10.80 -7.96 2.00
C ARG A 84 -11.65 -6.92 1.28
N THR A 85 -12.06 -5.87 1.97
CA THR A 85 -13.05 -4.90 1.47
C THR A 85 -12.64 -3.44 1.68
N ASP A 86 -11.59 -3.17 2.46
CA ASP A 86 -11.19 -1.80 2.82
C ASP A 86 -10.11 -1.20 1.91
N VAL A 87 -9.69 -1.92 0.86
CA VAL A 87 -8.79 -1.43 -0.20
C VAL A 87 -9.59 -1.22 -1.49
N PRO A 88 -9.44 -0.08 -2.19
CA PRO A 88 -10.33 0.26 -3.30
C PRO A 88 -10.17 -0.62 -4.53
N LEU A 89 -9.01 -1.25 -4.69
CA LEU A 89 -8.71 -2.15 -5.80
C LEU A 89 -7.59 -3.11 -5.42
N TYR A 90 -7.79 -4.38 -5.70
CA TYR A 90 -6.79 -5.45 -5.60
C TYR A 90 -6.36 -5.89 -6.99
N ARG A 91 -5.10 -6.31 -7.09
CA ARG A 91 -4.55 -6.97 -8.27
C ARG A 91 -4.27 -8.43 -7.94
N VAL A 92 -4.92 -9.32 -8.66
CA VAL A 92 -4.79 -10.77 -8.47
C VAL A 92 -3.74 -11.29 -9.44
N TYR A 93 -2.76 -12.00 -8.91
CA TYR A 93 -1.68 -12.59 -9.69
C TYR A 93 -1.71 -14.11 -9.59
N GLU A 94 -1.71 -14.79 -10.73
CA GLU A 94 -1.60 -16.25 -10.81
C GLU A 94 -0.40 -16.61 -11.68
N SER A 95 0.49 -17.46 -11.17
CA SER A 95 1.72 -17.86 -11.87
C SER A 95 2.53 -16.67 -12.41
N GLY A 96 2.55 -15.56 -11.67
CA GLY A 96 3.27 -14.33 -12.03
C GLY A 96 2.55 -13.41 -13.01
N ASN A 97 1.35 -13.75 -13.48
CA ASN A 97 0.57 -12.94 -14.42
C ASN A 97 -0.60 -12.26 -13.71
N LEU A 98 -0.88 -10.99 -14.05
CA LEU A 98 -2.07 -10.28 -13.58
C LEU A 98 -3.31 -10.89 -14.25
N THR A 99 -4.17 -11.54 -13.48
CA THR A 99 -5.37 -12.22 -13.99
C THR A 99 -6.65 -11.43 -13.75
N ALA A 100 -6.71 -10.62 -12.70
CA ALA A 100 -7.88 -9.80 -12.40
C ALA A 100 -7.54 -8.51 -11.64
N GLU A 101 -8.40 -7.51 -11.80
CA GLU A 101 -8.50 -6.36 -10.90
C GLU A 101 -9.91 -6.35 -10.29
N ILE A 102 -10.00 -6.44 -8.97
CA ILE A 102 -11.28 -6.59 -8.23
C ILE A 102 -11.33 -5.62 -7.06
N SER A 103 -12.52 -5.25 -6.60
CA SER A 103 -12.70 -4.34 -5.45
C SER A 103 -13.05 -5.06 -4.15
N ASP A 104 -13.21 -6.38 -4.18
CA ASP A 104 -13.64 -7.21 -3.05
C ASP A 104 -12.96 -8.57 -3.15
N LEU A 105 -12.31 -9.02 -2.06
CA LEU A 105 -11.60 -10.31 -2.00
C LEU A 105 -12.44 -11.46 -1.44
N ASN A 106 -13.68 -11.26 -0.99
CA ASN A 106 -14.46 -12.27 -0.27
C ASN A 106 -14.61 -13.59 -1.05
N GLU A 107 -14.78 -13.53 -2.37
CA GLU A 107 -14.91 -14.73 -3.22
C GLU A 107 -13.58 -15.45 -3.46
N LEU A 108 -12.44 -14.77 -3.34
CA LEU A 108 -11.10 -15.35 -3.51
C LEU A 108 -10.40 -15.65 -2.18
N TRP A 109 -10.98 -15.25 -1.05
CA TRP A 109 -10.31 -15.32 0.25
C TRP A 109 -10.16 -16.76 0.73
N GLU A 110 -8.94 -17.17 1.04
CA GLU A 110 -8.64 -18.48 1.60
C GLU A 110 -8.21 -18.38 3.07
N SER A 111 -8.53 -19.42 3.84
CA SER A 111 -8.25 -19.45 5.29
C SER A 111 -6.76 -19.52 5.64
N ASP A 112 -5.90 -19.80 4.67
CA ASP A 112 -4.44 -19.86 4.88
C ASP A 112 -3.71 -18.60 4.39
N PHE A 113 -4.41 -17.63 3.80
CA PHE A 113 -3.79 -16.39 3.35
C PHE A 113 -3.18 -15.60 4.50
N VAL A 114 -1.95 -15.16 4.30
CA VAL A 114 -1.19 -14.28 5.19
C VAL A 114 -1.07 -12.92 4.52
N SER A 115 -1.46 -11.86 5.24
CA SER A 115 -1.38 -10.49 4.72
C SER A 115 -0.21 -9.73 5.30
N PHE A 116 0.50 -9.01 4.45
CA PHE A 116 1.65 -8.19 4.80
C PHE A 116 1.32 -6.73 4.47
N LEU A 117 1.22 -5.91 5.52
CA LEU A 117 1.15 -4.46 5.37
C LEU A 117 2.57 -3.91 5.29
N LEU A 118 2.89 -3.29 4.17
CA LEU A 118 4.19 -2.68 3.91
C LEU A 118 4.06 -1.16 3.96
N GLY A 119 4.91 -0.51 4.74
CA GLY A 119 4.93 0.94 4.87
C GLY A 119 5.13 1.62 3.53
N CYS A 120 4.52 2.79 3.38
CA CYS A 120 4.71 3.65 2.22
C CYS A 120 5.53 4.90 2.58
N SER A 121 6.19 5.47 1.58
CA SER A 121 6.94 6.73 1.65
C SER A 121 6.07 7.99 1.87
N PHE A 122 4.79 7.84 2.21
CA PHE A 122 3.85 8.98 2.33
C PHE A 122 4.14 9.89 3.54
N SER A 123 4.76 9.37 4.61
CA SER A 123 5.21 10.21 5.74
C SER A 123 6.29 11.21 5.30
N PHE A 124 7.18 10.79 4.41
CA PHE A 124 8.20 11.64 3.80
C PHE A 124 7.58 12.71 2.89
N GLU A 125 6.61 12.35 2.05
CA GLU A 125 5.93 13.32 1.17
C GLU A 125 5.17 14.40 1.94
N SER A 126 4.52 14.01 3.04
CA SER A 126 3.85 14.98 3.92
C SER A 126 4.86 15.97 4.52
N ALA A 127 6.04 15.49 4.91
CA ALA A 127 7.12 16.36 5.40
C ALA A 127 7.64 17.32 4.31
N LEU A 128 7.80 16.85 3.07
CA LEU A 128 8.19 17.71 1.94
C LEU A 128 7.16 18.83 1.70
N ILE A 129 5.88 18.48 1.61
CA ILE A 129 4.79 19.44 1.38
C ILE A 129 4.74 20.47 2.53
N ASN A 130 4.85 20.01 3.78
CA ASN A 130 4.83 20.90 4.96
C ASN A 130 6.02 21.87 5.00
N ASN A 131 7.12 21.56 4.30
CA ASN A 131 8.29 22.43 4.16
C ASN A 131 8.28 23.20 2.83
N GLY A 132 7.14 23.27 2.13
CA GLY A 132 6.99 24.06 0.91
C GLY A 132 7.52 23.41 -0.37
N ILE A 133 7.97 22.15 -0.30
CA ILE A 133 8.43 21.42 -1.48
C ILE A 133 7.21 20.88 -2.23
N ARG A 134 7.05 21.35 -3.47
CA ARG A 134 5.95 20.95 -4.34
C ARG A 134 6.14 19.54 -4.89
N LEU A 135 5.06 18.76 -4.88
CA LEU A 135 5.01 17.42 -5.44
C LEU A 135 4.01 17.38 -6.62
N PRO A 136 4.47 17.34 -7.87
CA PRO A 136 3.59 17.45 -9.05
C PRO A 136 2.48 16.42 -9.13
N HIS A 137 2.70 15.18 -8.67
CA HIS A 137 1.67 14.14 -8.71
C HIS A 137 0.49 14.44 -7.76
N PHE A 138 0.75 15.14 -6.65
CA PHE A 138 -0.30 15.53 -5.71
C PHE A 138 -1.17 16.67 -6.29
N GLU A 139 -0.54 17.66 -6.94
CA GLU A 139 -1.24 18.77 -7.60
C GLU A 139 -2.10 18.29 -8.78
N ASN A 140 -1.62 17.29 -9.53
CA ASN A 140 -2.31 16.74 -10.69
C ASN A 140 -3.28 15.59 -10.38
N GLY A 141 -3.38 15.17 -9.11
CA GLY A 141 -4.24 14.04 -8.71
C GLY A 141 -3.83 12.70 -9.34
N THR A 142 -2.55 12.53 -9.65
CA THR A 142 -1.99 11.31 -10.27
C THR A 142 -1.18 10.49 -9.26
N ASN A 143 -0.88 9.25 -9.62
CA ASN A 143 0.04 8.43 -8.83
C ASN A 143 1.48 8.90 -9.03
N VAL A 144 2.32 8.69 -8.01
CA VAL A 144 3.77 8.90 -8.12
C VAL A 144 4.36 7.97 -9.18
N SER A 145 5.31 8.47 -9.97
CA SER A 145 6.00 7.66 -10.97
C SER A 145 6.87 6.60 -10.28
N MET A 146 6.72 5.34 -10.68
CA MET A 146 7.49 4.21 -10.17
C MET A 146 8.28 3.56 -11.31
N TYR A 147 9.51 3.12 -11.01
CA TYR A 147 10.44 2.56 -11.99
C TYR A 147 11.08 1.29 -11.45
N ILE A 148 11.19 0.28 -12.31
CA ILE A 148 11.99 -0.92 -12.06
C ILE A 148 13.46 -0.56 -12.31
N THR A 149 14.32 -0.77 -11.32
CA THR A 149 15.75 -0.46 -11.45
C THR A 149 16.56 -1.68 -11.90
N ASN A 150 17.88 -1.52 -12.05
CA ASN A 150 18.83 -2.62 -12.18
C ASN A 150 19.48 -3.01 -10.83
N ILE A 151 19.02 -2.45 -9.71
CA ILE A 151 19.54 -2.74 -8.37
C ILE A 151 18.81 -3.99 -7.85
N PRO A 152 19.50 -5.11 -7.63
CA PRO A 152 18.85 -6.34 -7.16
C PRO A 152 18.48 -6.24 -5.68
N THR A 153 17.36 -6.89 -5.32
CA THR A 153 17.06 -7.25 -3.93
C THR A 153 17.87 -8.48 -3.51
N VAL A 154 18.02 -8.68 -2.20
CA VAL A 154 18.60 -9.90 -1.64
C VAL A 154 17.51 -10.99 -1.64
N PRO A 155 17.68 -12.11 -2.36
CA PRO A 155 16.63 -13.10 -2.53
C PRO A 155 16.30 -13.86 -1.23
N ALA A 156 15.11 -14.44 -1.14
CA ALA A 156 14.70 -15.38 -0.11
C ALA A 156 13.62 -16.33 -0.65
N GLY A 157 13.87 -17.65 -0.57
CA GLY A 157 13.00 -18.65 -1.18
C GLY A 157 12.74 -18.36 -2.67
N PRO A 158 11.47 -18.36 -3.13
CA PRO A 158 11.13 -18.03 -4.52
C PRO A 158 11.18 -16.52 -4.82
N PHE A 159 11.32 -15.66 -3.81
CA PHE A 159 11.27 -14.21 -3.97
C PHE A 159 12.63 -13.63 -4.35
N SER A 160 12.67 -12.99 -5.52
CA SER A 160 13.81 -12.26 -6.04
C SER A 160 13.35 -11.24 -7.08
N GLY A 161 14.15 -10.20 -7.32
CA GLY A 161 13.87 -9.24 -8.37
C GLY A 161 14.57 -7.90 -8.20
N PRO A 162 14.50 -7.03 -9.22
CA PRO A 162 14.98 -5.67 -9.11
C PRO A 162 14.15 -4.84 -8.12
N MET A 163 14.80 -3.89 -7.45
CA MET A 163 14.14 -2.90 -6.60
C MET A 163 13.29 -1.96 -7.45
N VAL A 164 12.07 -1.69 -6.99
CA VAL A 164 11.21 -0.63 -7.53
C VAL A 164 11.43 0.65 -6.72
N VAL A 165 11.63 1.77 -7.42
CA VAL A 165 11.79 3.10 -6.81
C VAL A 165 10.66 4.01 -7.25
N SER A 166 10.32 4.99 -6.41
CA SER A 166 9.40 6.07 -6.77
C SER A 166 10.14 7.39 -6.89
N MET A 167 9.88 8.14 -7.96
CA MET A 167 10.58 9.38 -8.28
C MET A 167 9.76 10.60 -7.85
N ARG A 168 10.43 11.55 -7.18
CA ARG A 168 9.88 12.89 -6.91
C ARG A 168 10.79 13.92 -7.54
N SER A 169 10.20 14.81 -8.33
CA SER A 169 10.92 15.98 -8.85
C SER A 169 11.04 17.00 -7.72
N ILE A 170 12.27 17.31 -7.32
CA ILE A 170 12.60 18.27 -6.28
C ILE A 170 13.38 19.41 -6.93
N PRO A 171 12.98 20.68 -6.75
CA PRO A 171 13.79 21.82 -7.18
C PRO A 171 15.19 21.75 -6.59
N GLN A 172 16.19 22.18 -7.36
CA GLN A 172 17.58 22.17 -6.91
C GLN A 172 17.84 23.21 -5.80
N GLU A 173 17.02 24.26 -5.74
CA GLU A 173 17.08 25.36 -4.76
C GLU A 173 15.68 25.68 -4.21
#